data_AF-A0A1H1EFC7-F1
#
_entry.id   AF-A0A1H1EFC7-F1
#
_cell.length_a   1.000
_cell.length_b   1.000
_cell.length_c   1.000
_cell.angle_alpha   90.00
_cell.angle_beta   90.00
_cell.angle_gamma   90.00
#
_symmetry.space_group_name_H-M   'P 1'
#
loop_
_entity.id
_entity.type
_entity.pdbx_description
1 polymer ?
#
loop_
_entity_poly.entity_id
_entity_poly.type
_entity_poly.pdbx_seq_one_letter_code
_entity_poly.pdbx_strand_id
1 'polypeptide(L)'
;MYVGTIRQVESASVELAGHSLAEIRDQAQAAAPAGFDLVSAPVQMIKGSTELKATATYRRRDVLRDIEADDREALFAKVPEGWQLVNLRKH
;
A
#
# COMPACT_ATOMS: atom_id res chain seq x y z
N MET A 1 -4.81 27.74 10.94
CA MET A 1 -3.82 26.67 11.14
C MET A 1 -4.26 25.46 10.34
N TYR A 2 -3.34 24.69 9.77
CA TYR A 2 -3.64 23.48 8.99
C TYR A 2 -3.18 22.23 9.75
N VAL A 3 -4.03 21.20 9.70
CA VAL A 3 -3.71 19.87 10.21
C VAL A 3 -3.73 18.91 9.04
N GLY A 4 -2.67 18.13 8.87
CA GLY A 4 -2.52 17.19 7.78
C GLY A 4 -2.24 15.81 8.32
N THR A 5 -2.96 14.81 7.82
CA THR A 5 -2.75 13.42 8.18
C THR A 5 -1.80 12.81 7.15
N ILE A 6 -0.65 12.35 7.61
CA ILE A 6 0.36 11.64 6.81
C ILE A 6 0.30 10.15 7.10
N ARG A 7 0.57 9.33 6.08
CA ARG A 7 0.75 7.88 6.21
C ARG A 7 2.15 7.48 5.76
N GLN A 8 2.71 6.46 6.39
CA GLN A 8 3.95 5.86 5.91
C GLN A 8 3.67 5.11 4.59
N VAL A 9 4.45 5.38 3.54
CA VAL A 9 4.38 4.70 2.24
C VAL A 9 5.48 3.66 2.15
N GLU A 10 5.26 2.55 2.85
CA GLU A 10 6.09 1.36 2.76
C GLU A 10 5.37 0.33 1.88
N SER A 11 6.09 -0.25 0.91
CA SER A 11 5.53 -1.27 0.00
C SER A 11 6.33 -2.56 0.07
N ALA A 12 5.62 -3.68 0.12
CA ALA A 12 6.19 -5.02 0.03
C ALA A 12 5.56 -5.75 -1.15
N SER A 13 6.32 -6.62 -1.82
CA SER A 13 5.82 -7.42 -2.94
C SER A 13 6.22 -8.88 -2.78
N VAL A 14 5.29 -9.78 -3.09
CA VAL A 14 5.44 -11.23 -2.99
C VAL A 14 5.01 -11.86 -4.31
N GLU A 15 5.81 -12.80 -4.80
CA GLU A 15 5.46 -13.62 -5.96
C GLU A 15 4.65 -14.84 -5.50
N LEU A 16 3.52 -15.06 -6.16
CA LEU A 16 2.58 -16.14 -5.89
C LEU A 16 2.39 -16.97 -7.17
N ALA A 17 2.13 -18.26 -7.00
CA ALA A 17 1.79 -19.15 -8.09
C ALA A 17 0.59 -20.02 -7.68
N GLY A 18 -0.32 -20.23 -8.62
CA GLY A 18 -1.49 -21.07 -8.40
C GLY A 18 -2.16 -21.46 -9.70
N HIS A 19 -3.13 -22.36 -9.64
CA HIS A 19 -3.83 -22.83 -10.85
C HIS A 19 -5.13 -22.09 -11.13
N SER A 20 -5.55 -21.19 -10.23
CA SER A 20 -6.76 -20.39 -10.40
C SER A 20 -6.64 -19.00 -9.74
N LEU A 21 -7.46 -18.06 -10.22
CA LEU A 21 -7.54 -16.71 -9.64
C LEU A 21 -8.02 -16.73 -8.18
N ALA A 22 -8.94 -17.66 -7.85
CA ALA A 22 -9.45 -17.81 -6.49
C ALA A 22 -8.33 -18.24 -5.53
N GLU A 23 -7.53 -19.22 -5.95
CA GLU A 23 -6.40 -19.72 -5.15
C GLU A 23 -5.33 -18.65 -4.96
N ILE A 24 -4.97 -17.92 -6.01
CA ILE A 24 -4.03 -16.79 -5.93
C ILE A 24 -4.55 -15.70 -5.00
N ARG A 25 -5.86 -15.39 -5.04
CA ARG A 25 -6.46 -14.40 -4.15
C ARG A 25 -6.37 -14.85 -2.70
N ASP A 26 -6.74 -16.08 -2.40
CA ASP A 26 -6.66 -16.64 -1.04
C ASP A 26 -5.21 -16.66 -0.52
N GLN A 27 -4.24 -17.05 -1.36
CA GLN A 27 -2.81 -16.96 -1.04
C GLN A 27 -2.38 -15.50 -0.79
N ALA A 28 -2.79 -14.55 -1.62
CA ALA A 28 -2.44 -13.15 -1.47
C ALA A 28 -3.02 -12.53 -0.20
N GLN A 29 -4.23 -12.93 0.20
CA GLN A 29 -4.83 -12.50 1.46
C GLN A 29 -4.12 -13.13 2.66
N ALA A 30 -3.78 -14.42 2.60
CA ALA A 30 -3.06 -15.12 3.67
C ALA A 30 -1.62 -14.64 3.83
N ALA A 31 -0.97 -14.21 2.74
CA ALA A 31 0.40 -13.70 2.74
C ALA A 31 0.52 -12.22 3.11
N ALA A 32 -0.60 -11.52 3.38
CA ALA A 32 -0.58 -10.12 3.76
C ALA A 32 0.14 -9.92 5.11
N PRO A 33 1.24 -9.14 5.17
CA PRO A 33 1.90 -8.84 6.43
C PRO A 33 1.00 -8.03 7.36
N ALA A 34 1.18 -8.16 8.67
CA ALA A 34 0.42 -7.37 9.64
C ALA A 34 0.64 -5.85 9.41
N GLY A 35 -0.45 -5.09 9.36
CA GLY A 35 -0.44 -3.65 9.10
C GLY A 35 -0.25 -3.23 7.64
N PHE A 36 -0.18 -4.21 6.73
CA PHE A 36 -0.16 -4.01 5.28
C PHE A 36 -1.48 -4.44 4.64
N ASP A 37 -1.94 -3.66 3.67
CA ASP A 37 -3.09 -3.99 2.83
C ASP A 37 -2.63 -4.40 1.44
N LEU A 38 -3.27 -5.44 0.90
CA LEU A 38 -3.12 -5.80 -0.51
C LEU A 38 -3.69 -4.69 -1.39
N VAL A 39 -2.86 -4.07 -2.23
CA VAL A 39 -3.27 -2.97 -3.11
C VAL A 39 -3.28 -3.34 -4.58
N SER A 40 -2.52 -4.36 -4.97
CA SER A 40 -2.46 -4.83 -6.35
C SER A 40 -2.01 -6.29 -6.39
N ALA A 41 -2.54 -7.07 -7.32
CA ALA A 41 -2.09 -8.44 -7.58
C ALA A 41 -2.33 -8.78 -9.07
N PRO A 42 -1.57 -8.17 -10.00
CA PRO A 42 -1.66 -8.54 -11.41
C PRO A 42 -1.32 -10.01 -11.59
N VAL A 43 -2.19 -10.73 -12.30
CA VAL A 43 -2.01 -12.15 -12.62
C VAL A 43 -1.57 -12.28 -14.07
N GLN A 44 -0.57 -13.11 -14.30
CA GLN A 44 0.00 -13.44 -15.59
C GLN A 44 -0.08 -14.95 -15.81
N MET A 45 -0.61 -15.35 -16.97
CA MET A 45 -0.61 -16.75 -17.37
C MET A 45 0.75 -17.11 -17.96
N ILE A 46 1.36 -18.21 -17.50
CA ILE A 46 2.57 -18.72 -18.13
C ILE A 46 2.19 -19.41 -19.43
N LYS A 47 2.78 -18.96 -20.55
CA LYS A 47 2.49 -19.51 -21.87
C LYS A 47 2.77 -21.02 -21.91
N GLY A 48 1.75 -21.80 -22.26
CA GLY A 48 1.86 -23.26 -22.37
C GLY A 48 1.71 -24.01 -21.03
N SER A 49 1.28 -23.34 -19.97
CA SER A 49 0.97 -23.95 -18.68
C SER A 49 -0.42 -23.55 -18.19
N THR A 50 -1.02 -24.38 -17.35
CA THR A 50 -2.24 -24.05 -16.58
C THR A 50 -1.92 -23.28 -15.29
N GLU A 51 -0.66 -22.93 -15.08
CA GLU A 51 -0.18 -22.19 -13.92
C GLU A 51 -0.25 -20.68 -14.16
N LEU A 52 -0.77 -19.99 -13.16
CA LEU A 52 -0.88 -18.54 -13.09
C LEU A 52 0.18 -18.04 -12.10
N LYS A 53 0.89 -16.99 -12.48
CA LYS A 53 1.79 -16.24 -11.58
C LYS A 53 1.15 -14.91 -11.23
N ALA A 54 1.31 -14.48 -9.99
CA ALA A 54 0.87 -13.17 -9.55
C ALA A 54 1.93 -12.48 -8.73
N THR A 55 2.05 -11.17 -8.92
CA THR A 55 2.92 -10.33 -8.08
C THR A 55 2.01 -9.55 -7.14
N ALA A 56 1.76 -10.09 -5.94
CA ALA A 56 0.98 -9.40 -4.92
C ALA A 56 1.80 -8.24 -4.34
N THR A 57 1.28 -7.03 -4.43
CA THR A 57 1.87 -5.80 -3.90
C THR A 57 1.02 -5.31 -2.73
N TYR A 58 1.68 -5.13 -1.60
CA TYR A 58 1.10 -4.67 -0.35
C TYR A 58 1.62 -3.29 0.00
N ARG A 59 0.80 -2.48 0.67
CA ARG A 59 1.21 -1.18 1.22
C ARG A 59 0.84 -1.08 2.69
N ARG A 60 1.75 -0.56 3.49
CA ARG A 60 1.51 -0.27 4.91
C ARG A 60 0.45 0.81 5.03
N ARG A 61 -0.58 0.56 5.84
CA ARG A 61 -1.67 1.52 6.10
C ARG A 61 -1.95 1.77 7.58
N ASP A 62 -1.35 0.97 8.44
CA ASP A 62 -1.58 1.02 9.89
C ASP A 62 -0.97 2.26 10.57
N VAL A 63 0.07 2.84 9.97
CA VAL A 63 0.81 3.97 10.56
C VAL A 63 0.32 5.29 9.96
N LEU A 64 -0.55 5.95 10.73
CA LEU A 64 -1.07 7.29 10.46
C LEU A 64 -0.58 8.24 11.55
N ARG A 65 -0.20 9.46 11.16
CA ARG A 65 0.17 10.52 12.09
C ARG A 65 -0.34 11.86 11.59
N ASP A 66 -0.75 12.71 12.51
CA ASP A 66 -1.06 14.10 12.21
C ASP A 66 0.17 15.00 12.36
N ILE A 67 0.28 15.96 11.43
CA ILE A 67 1.25 17.04 11.44
C ILE A 67 0.51 18.38 11.33
N GLU A 68 1.06 19.39 11.99
CA GLU A 68 0.44 20.70 12.09
C GLU A 68 1.38 21.78 11.56
N ALA A 69 0.83 22.76 10.84
CA ALA A 69 1.57 23.90 10.32
C ALA A 69 0.65 25.10 10.11
N ASP A 70 1.23 26.29 10.09
CA ASP A 70 0.50 27.54 9.86
C ASP A 70 -0.01 27.66 8.42
N ASP A 71 0.74 27.10 7.47
CA ASP A 71 0.47 27.13 6.04
C ASP A 71 0.56 25.76 5.38
N ARG A 72 -0.08 25.62 4.22
CA ARG A 72 -0.07 24.39 3.43
C ARG A 72 1.33 24.01 2.99
N GLU A 73 2.13 24.99 2.55
CA GLU A 73 3.49 24.77 2.06
C GLU A 73 4.41 24.28 3.18
N ALA A 74 4.31 24.88 4.37
CA ALA A 74 5.01 24.43 5.57
C ALA A 74 4.60 23.01 5.98
N LEU A 75 3.35 22.63 5.74
CA LEU A 75 2.86 21.28 6.00
C LEU A 75 3.47 20.25 5.03
N PHE A 76 3.56 20.57 3.74
CA PHE A 76 4.25 19.73 2.76
C PHE A 76 5.75 19.59 3.08
N ALA A 77 6.41 20.67 3.51
CA ALA A 77 7.81 20.64 3.93
C ALA A 77 8.06 19.78 5.19
N LYS A 78 7.04 19.59 6.03
CA LYS A 78 7.11 18.72 7.22
C LYS A 78 6.85 17.25 6.93
N VAL A 79 6.44 16.87 5.71
CA VAL A 79 6.24 15.46 5.33
C VAL A 79 7.60 14.79 5.18
N PRO A 80 7.96 13.79 6.01
CA PRO A 80 9.24 13.10 5.90
C PRO A 80 9.31 12.25 4.63
N GLU A 81 10.53 11.92 4.19
CA GLU A 81 10.75 10.95 3.12
C GLU A 81 10.13 9.59 3.50
N GLY A 82 9.49 8.92 2.54
CA GLY A 82 8.75 7.68 2.81
C GLY A 82 7.39 7.90 3.48
N TRP A 83 6.89 9.14 3.54
CA TRP A 83 5.53 9.46 3.98
C TRP A 83 4.75 10.20 2.89
N GLN A 84 3.44 10.06 2.93
CA GLN A 84 2.53 10.71 2.00
C GLN A 84 1.40 11.39 2.76
N LEU A 85 1.15 12.67 2.44
CA LEU A 85 -0.02 13.38 2.91
C LEU A 85 -1.28 12.77 2.27
N VAL A 86 -2.24 12.35 3.10
CA VAL A 86 -3.49 11.72 2.65
C VAL A 86 -4.73 12.54 2.99
N ASN A 87 -4.62 13.44 3.96
CA ASN A 87 -5.69 14.36 4.31
C ASN A 87 -5.11 15.70 4.72
N LEU A 88 -5.82 16.78 4.42
CA LEU A 88 -5.51 18.14 4.83
C LEU A 88 -6.82 18.80 5.25
N ARG A 89 -6.88 19.22 6.52
CA ARG A 89 -8.00 19.99 7.06
C ARG A 89 -7.53 21.34 7.58
N LYS A 90 -8.39 22.34 7.44
CA LYS A 90 -8.19 23.67 8.03
C LYS A 90 -8.87 23.69 9.39
N HIS A 91 -8.14 24.16 10.40
CA HIS A 91 -8.65 24.44 11.73
C HIS A 91 -8.92 25.94 11.88
#